data_AF-A0A6V7JED5-F1
#
_entry.id   AF-A0A6V7JED5-F1
#
_cell.length_a   1.000
_cell.length_b   1.000
_cell.length_c   1.000
_cell.angle_alpha   90.00
_cell.angle_beta   90.00
_cell.angle_gamma   90.00
#
_symmetry.space_group_name_H-M   'P 1'
#
loop_
_entity.id
_entity.type
_entity.pdbx_description
1 polymer ?
#
loop_
_entity_poly.entity_id
_entity_poly.type
_entity_poly.pdbx_seq_one_letter_code
_entity_poly.pdbx_strand_id
1 'polypeptide(L)'
;PSVCKSLTYDKTRNCTRHRIYTAGVNYKPFVWYSLPTYNKSAGIEVKLMKTLMEHLNADPWIKVGSSHLGEVYWEGNGGHMRDLSGSFNYDFLMNSLYVDPSYRGTYTYPLVSTRIIAVTKRREDMTSLERIFAFVPPHIIIILVLTGQLTYFALEYFFEDETPDFISIHQ
;
A
#
# COMPACT_ATOMS: atom_id res chain seq x y z
N PRO A 1 -18.44 -22.21 14.41
CA PRO A 1 -17.15 -22.80 14.85
C PRO A 1 -16.91 -24.16 14.18
N SER A 2 -16.34 -24.16 12.98
CA SER A 2 -15.97 -25.38 12.26
C SER A 2 -14.53 -25.77 12.61
N VAL A 3 -14.40 -26.83 13.39
CA VAL A 3 -13.14 -27.48 13.75
C VAL A 3 -12.41 -27.89 12.47
N CYS A 4 -11.22 -27.35 12.22
CA CYS A 4 -10.31 -27.87 11.21
C CYS A 4 -10.00 -29.33 11.55
N LYS A 5 -10.61 -30.28 10.82
CA LYS A 5 -10.20 -31.68 10.87
C LYS A 5 -8.74 -31.74 10.41
N SER A 6 -7.86 -32.21 11.29
CA SER A 6 -6.49 -32.54 10.95
C SER A 6 -6.51 -33.49 9.75
N LEU A 7 -5.91 -33.04 8.64
CA LEU A 7 -5.65 -33.88 7.48
C LEU A 7 -4.47 -34.80 7.83
N THR A 8 -4.70 -35.79 8.69
CA THR A 8 -3.78 -36.91 8.86
C THR A 8 -3.85 -37.75 7.59
N TYR A 9 -3.02 -37.37 6.61
CA TYR A 9 -2.82 -38.12 5.38
C TYR A 9 -2.09 -39.41 5.76
N ASP A 10 -2.84 -40.51 5.85
CA ASP A 10 -2.27 -41.81 6.18
C ASP A 10 -1.38 -42.28 5.02
N LYS A 11 -0.15 -42.61 5.37
CA LYS A 11 0.95 -42.81 4.43
C LYS A 11 0.76 -44.13 3.69
N THR A 12 0.46 -44.07 2.39
CA THR A 12 0.81 -45.17 1.49
C THR A 12 2.34 -45.29 1.46
N ARG A 13 2.86 -46.27 2.19
CA ARG A 13 4.27 -46.54 2.55
C ARG A 13 5.29 -46.62 1.40
N ASN A 14 4.91 -46.40 0.14
CA ASN A 14 5.80 -46.52 -1.03
C ASN A 14 5.83 -45.31 -1.97
N CYS A 15 5.23 -44.17 -1.61
CA CYS A 15 5.30 -42.99 -2.46
C CYS A 15 6.49 -42.11 -2.06
N THR A 16 7.48 -42.03 -2.93
CA THR A 16 8.44 -40.91 -2.97
C THR A 16 7.66 -39.59 -2.89
N ARG A 17 8.26 -38.55 -2.28
CA ARG A 17 7.62 -37.23 -2.17
C ARG A 17 7.06 -36.80 -3.52
N HIS A 18 5.77 -36.49 -3.56
CA HIS A 18 5.12 -36.09 -4.80
C HIS A 18 5.63 -34.70 -5.20
N ARG A 19 6.04 -34.54 -6.45
CA ARG A 19 6.48 -33.25 -6.96
C ARG A 19 5.26 -32.39 -7.26
N ILE A 20 5.14 -31.26 -6.59
CA ILE A 20 4.07 -30.28 -6.83
C ILE A 20 4.67 -29.12 -7.60
N TYR A 21 4.10 -28.86 -8.77
CA TYR A 21 4.45 -27.72 -9.60
C TYR A 21 3.71 -26.49 -9.13
N THR A 22 4.46 -25.43 -8.88
CA THR A 22 3.92 -24.14 -8.50
C THR A 22 4.40 -23.04 -9.43
N ALA A 23 3.59 -22.01 -9.59
CA ALA A 23 3.98 -20.80 -10.30
C ALA A 23 3.63 -19.58 -9.45
N GLY A 24 4.19 -18.43 -9.82
CA GLY A 24 3.78 -17.16 -9.28
C GLY A 24 4.45 -16.00 -9.98
N VAL A 25 3.95 -14.79 -9.76
CA VAL A 25 4.53 -13.53 -10.21
C VAL A 25 5.52 -13.05 -9.15
N ASN A 26 6.70 -12.63 -9.61
CA ASN A 26 7.70 -11.99 -8.77
C ASN A 26 7.21 -10.61 -8.30
N TYR A 27 6.82 -10.49 -7.03
CA TYR A 27 6.34 -9.25 -6.42
C TYR A 27 6.89 -9.10 -5.00
N LYS A 28 7.95 -8.30 -4.84
CA LYS A 28 8.57 -8.07 -3.53
C LYS A 28 7.64 -7.21 -2.64
N PRO A 29 7.58 -7.46 -1.32
CA PRO A 29 8.33 -8.48 -0.55
C PRO A 29 7.62 -9.85 -0.44
N PHE A 30 6.49 -10.04 -1.12
CA PHE A 30 5.62 -11.21 -0.96
C PHE A 30 6.20 -12.47 -1.61
N VAL A 31 6.67 -12.36 -2.84
CA VAL A 31 7.33 -13.43 -3.59
C VAL A 31 8.54 -12.90 -4.34
N TRP A 32 9.66 -13.60 -4.19
CA TRP A 32 10.83 -13.46 -5.02
C TRP A 32 11.45 -14.83 -5.25
N TYR A 33 11.62 -15.23 -6.50
CA TYR A 33 12.27 -16.48 -6.86
C TYR A 33 13.19 -16.31 -8.05
N SER A 34 14.23 -17.15 -8.08
CA SER A 34 15.15 -17.30 -9.21
C SER A 34 14.88 -18.66 -9.85
N LEU A 35 14.49 -18.64 -11.12
CA LEU A 35 14.25 -19.87 -11.87
C LEU A 35 15.58 -20.58 -12.19
N PRO A 36 15.55 -21.93 -12.30
CA PRO A 36 14.43 -22.83 -12.05
C PRO A 36 14.35 -23.30 -10.58
N THR A 37 15.13 -22.73 -9.66
CA THR A 37 15.37 -23.33 -8.35
C THR A 37 14.47 -22.76 -7.26
N TYR A 38 13.55 -23.58 -6.73
CA TYR A 38 12.72 -23.23 -5.58
C TYR A 38 13.56 -22.85 -4.33
N ASN A 39 14.73 -23.46 -4.14
CA ASN A 39 15.58 -23.18 -2.97
C ASN A 39 16.11 -21.74 -2.90
N LYS A 40 16.20 -21.06 -4.04
CA LYS A 40 16.62 -19.64 -4.12
C LYS A 40 15.44 -18.67 -4.03
N SER A 41 14.26 -19.16 -3.65
CA SER A 41 13.07 -18.33 -3.45
C SER A 41 12.94 -17.85 -2.00
N ALA A 42 12.45 -16.62 -1.85
CA ALA A 42 12.17 -15.94 -0.60
C ALA A 42 10.90 -15.09 -0.69
N GLY A 43 10.40 -14.67 0.46
CA GLY A 43 9.15 -13.91 0.58
C GLY A 43 8.15 -14.59 1.50
N ILE A 44 7.11 -13.84 1.87
CA ILE A 44 6.07 -14.31 2.79
C ILE A 44 5.34 -15.52 2.20
N GLU A 45 4.94 -15.45 0.94
CA GLU A 45 4.13 -16.49 0.29
C GLU A 45 4.97 -17.73 -0.02
N VAL A 46 6.26 -17.54 -0.32
CA VAL A 46 7.23 -18.65 -0.42
C VAL A 46 7.37 -19.40 0.89
N LYS A 47 7.45 -18.70 2.03
CA LYS A 47 7.57 -19.33 3.35
C LYS A 47 6.31 -20.11 3.71
N LEU A 48 5.14 -19.55 3.41
CA LEU A 48 3.85 -20.23 3.55
C LEU A 48 3.82 -21.50 2.68
N MET A 49 4.24 -21.41 1.42
CA MET A 49 4.29 -22.54 0.51
C MET A 49 5.24 -23.64 0.98
N LYS A 50 6.45 -23.29 1.45
CA LYS A 50 7.39 -24.25 2.07
C LYS A 50 6.73 -25.03 3.20
N THR A 51 6.05 -24.31 4.09
CA THR A 51 5.34 -24.90 5.23
C THR A 51 4.23 -25.84 4.76
N LEU A 52 3.44 -25.43 3.77
CA LEU A 52 2.39 -26.27 3.18
C LEU A 52 2.96 -27.56 2.57
N MET A 53 4.05 -27.46 1.80
CA MET A 53 4.69 -28.60 1.14
C MET A 53 5.29 -29.59 2.15
N GLU A 54 5.87 -29.08 3.23
CA GLU A 54 6.33 -29.91 4.35
C GLU A 54 5.19 -30.69 5.00
N HIS A 55 4.04 -30.05 5.23
CA HIS A 55 2.85 -30.72 5.79
C HIS A 55 2.26 -31.75 4.83
N LEU A 56 2.30 -31.48 3.51
CA LEU A 56 1.85 -32.41 2.48
C LEU A 56 2.88 -33.50 2.15
N ASN A 57 4.09 -33.45 2.73
CA ASN A 57 5.24 -34.29 2.37
C ASN A 57 5.48 -34.30 0.84
N ALA A 58 5.48 -33.10 0.25
CA ALA A 58 5.65 -32.87 -1.18
C ALA A 58 6.94 -32.09 -1.47
N ASP A 59 7.45 -32.24 -2.69
CA ASP A 59 8.62 -31.50 -3.18
C ASP A 59 8.17 -30.36 -4.12
N PRO A 60 8.33 -29.09 -3.74
CA PRO A 60 7.92 -27.97 -4.58
C PRO A 60 8.86 -27.75 -5.77
N TRP A 61 8.29 -27.44 -6.92
CA TRP A 61 9.03 -27.05 -8.12
C TRP A 61 8.43 -25.82 -8.78
N ILE A 62 9.24 -24.78 -9.02
CA ILE A 62 8.75 -23.57 -9.70
C ILE A 62 8.76 -23.78 -11.21
N LYS A 63 7.62 -23.58 -11.85
CA LYS A 63 7.51 -23.46 -13.30
C LYS A 63 7.42 -21.99 -13.72
N VAL A 64 7.88 -21.72 -14.93
CA VAL A 64 7.57 -20.47 -15.62
C VAL A 64 6.07 -20.47 -15.90
N GLY A 65 5.37 -19.47 -15.40
CA GLY A 65 3.99 -19.19 -15.80
C GLY A 65 3.90 -17.82 -16.47
N SER A 66 2.67 -17.37 -16.68
CA SER A 66 2.36 -16.04 -17.21
C SER A 66 2.99 -14.90 -16.40
N SER A 67 3.15 -13.72 -17.00
CA SER A 67 3.70 -12.52 -16.32
C SER A 67 2.70 -11.81 -15.41
N HIS A 68 1.42 -12.18 -15.47
CA HIS A 68 0.31 -11.55 -14.76
C HIS A 68 -0.52 -12.58 -14.00
N LEU A 69 -1.06 -12.17 -12.85
CA LEU A 69 -1.82 -13.03 -11.94
C LEU A 69 -3.10 -13.58 -12.57
N GLY A 70 -3.81 -12.74 -13.32
CA GLY A 70 -5.01 -13.13 -14.02
C GLY A 70 -5.84 -11.91 -14.41
N GLU A 71 -6.52 -12.06 -15.53
CA GLU A 71 -7.56 -11.17 -16.01
C GLU A 71 -8.84 -11.98 -16.20
N VAL A 72 -10.00 -11.33 -16.15
CA VAL A 72 -11.26 -11.98 -16.50
C VAL A 72 -11.66 -11.50 -17.88
N TYR A 73 -11.66 -12.42 -18.84
CA TYR A 73 -12.16 -12.19 -20.19
C TYR A 73 -13.51 -12.88 -20.37
N TRP A 74 -14.24 -12.49 -21.41
CA TRP A 74 -15.51 -13.12 -21.77
C TRP A 74 -15.37 -14.63 -22.06
N GLU A 75 -14.20 -15.06 -22.56
CA GLU A 75 -13.87 -16.46 -22.83
C GLU A 75 -13.41 -17.25 -21.58
N GLY A 76 -13.06 -16.56 -20.49
CA GLY A 76 -12.57 -17.17 -19.26
C GLY A 76 -11.39 -16.44 -18.64
N ASN A 77 -10.58 -17.17 -17.87
CA ASN A 77 -9.44 -16.59 -17.16
C ASN A 77 -8.27 -16.27 -18.11
N GLY A 78 -7.56 -15.19 -17.81
CA GLY A 78 -6.25 -14.81 -18.35
C GLY A 78 -5.09 -15.15 -17.40
N GLY A 79 -3.87 -14.82 -17.81
CA GLY A 79 -2.65 -14.94 -17.03
C GLY A 79 -2.47 -16.29 -16.33
N HIS A 80 -1.98 -16.24 -15.10
CA HIS A 80 -1.79 -17.43 -14.27
C HIS A 80 -3.10 -18.19 -14.03
N MET A 81 -4.22 -17.51 -13.80
CA MET A 81 -5.51 -18.19 -13.60
C MET A 81 -5.92 -19.06 -14.81
N ARG A 82 -5.56 -18.69 -16.04
CA ARG A 82 -5.74 -19.55 -17.22
C ARG A 82 -4.86 -20.78 -17.17
N ASP A 83 -3.58 -20.60 -16.86
CA ASP A 83 -2.60 -21.68 -16.82
C ASP A 83 -2.92 -22.71 -15.73
N LEU A 84 -3.55 -22.27 -14.63
CA LEU A 84 -4.01 -23.11 -13.53
C LEU A 84 -5.30 -23.88 -13.88
N SER A 85 -6.29 -23.20 -14.47
CA SER A 85 -7.64 -23.76 -14.69
C SER A 85 -7.84 -24.49 -16.02
N GLY A 86 -7.12 -24.08 -17.06
CA GLY A 86 -7.30 -24.59 -18.42
C GLY A 86 -6.15 -25.47 -18.89
N SER A 87 -4.91 -25.03 -18.69
CA SER A 87 -3.73 -25.70 -19.23
C SER A 87 -3.07 -26.69 -18.26
N PHE A 88 -3.49 -26.72 -17.00
CA PHE A 88 -2.88 -27.53 -15.92
C PHE A 88 -1.34 -27.45 -15.90
N ASN A 89 -0.80 -26.27 -16.22
CA ASN A 89 0.65 -26.10 -16.36
C ASN A 89 1.36 -26.26 -15.00
N TYR A 90 0.65 -25.99 -13.91
CA TYR A 90 1.09 -26.16 -12.54
C TYR A 90 -0.11 -26.46 -11.63
N ASP A 91 0.17 -27.07 -10.49
CA ASP A 91 -0.84 -27.59 -9.57
C ASP A 91 -1.32 -26.53 -8.58
N PHE A 92 -0.44 -25.56 -8.23
CA PHE A 92 -0.74 -24.55 -7.22
C PHE A 92 -0.15 -23.18 -7.56
N LEU A 93 -0.93 -22.12 -7.41
CA LEU A 93 -0.43 -20.75 -7.53
C LEU A 93 0.06 -20.23 -6.18
N MET A 94 1.31 -19.78 -6.11
CA MET A 94 1.92 -19.33 -4.85
C MET A 94 1.46 -17.93 -4.43
N ASN A 95 0.93 -17.11 -5.33
CA ASN A 95 0.53 -15.75 -4.99
C ASN A 95 -0.80 -15.66 -4.26
N SER A 96 -0.88 -14.72 -3.32
CA SER A 96 -2.14 -14.28 -2.72
C SER A 96 -2.95 -13.56 -3.79
N LEU A 97 -4.00 -14.23 -4.23
CA LEU A 97 -5.03 -13.61 -5.05
C LEU A 97 -6.12 -13.04 -4.15
N TYR A 98 -6.76 -11.98 -4.62
CA TYR A 98 -8.08 -11.64 -4.12
C TYR A 98 -9.06 -12.71 -4.62
N VAL A 99 -9.97 -13.14 -3.74
CA VAL A 99 -11.02 -14.09 -4.11
C VAL A 99 -12.07 -13.33 -4.91
N ASP A 100 -12.11 -13.56 -6.20
CA ASP A 100 -13.12 -13.01 -7.11
C ASP A 100 -13.98 -14.17 -7.65
N PRO A 101 -15.31 -14.13 -7.45
CA PRO A 101 -16.21 -15.17 -7.95
C PRO A 101 -16.22 -15.29 -9.48
N SER A 102 -15.70 -14.29 -10.19
CA SER A 102 -15.65 -14.27 -11.66
C SER A 102 -14.56 -15.19 -12.22
N TYR A 103 -13.54 -15.53 -11.44
CA TYR A 103 -12.50 -16.45 -11.86
C TYR A 103 -12.98 -17.90 -11.77
N ARG A 104 -12.70 -18.68 -12.83
CA ARG A 104 -12.93 -20.12 -12.83
C ARG A 104 -11.80 -20.84 -12.11
N GLY A 105 -11.95 -21.12 -10.81
CA GLY A 105 -10.93 -21.80 -10.02
C GLY A 105 -11.46 -22.27 -8.66
N THR A 106 -10.76 -23.22 -8.04
CA THR A 106 -11.05 -23.63 -6.66
C THR A 106 -10.12 -22.87 -5.71
N TYR A 107 -10.71 -22.17 -4.76
CA TYR A 107 -9.98 -21.41 -3.75
C TYR A 107 -9.92 -22.18 -2.43
N THR A 108 -8.82 -22.00 -1.70
CA THR A 108 -8.77 -22.34 -0.29
C THR A 108 -9.41 -21.22 0.54
N TYR A 109 -9.56 -21.43 1.84
CA TYR A 109 -10.06 -20.39 2.74
C TYR A 109 -9.14 -19.15 2.69
N PRO A 110 -9.72 -17.93 2.68
CA PRO A 110 -8.93 -16.71 2.63
C PRO A 110 -8.02 -16.63 3.87
N LEU A 111 -6.71 -16.53 3.63
CA LEU A 111 -5.70 -16.51 4.68
C LEU A 111 -5.50 -15.11 5.29
N VAL A 112 -5.78 -14.05 4.52
CA VAL A 112 -5.60 -12.66 4.93
C VAL A 112 -6.80 -11.84 4.49
N SER A 113 -7.36 -11.04 5.41
CA SER A 113 -8.38 -10.04 5.08
C SER A 113 -7.68 -8.71 4.76
N THR A 114 -7.70 -8.30 3.49
CA THR A 114 -7.18 -7.00 3.06
C THR A 114 -8.31 -5.97 2.92
N ARG A 115 -7.94 -4.68 2.89
CA ARG A 115 -8.87 -3.56 2.64
C ARG A 115 -8.28 -2.65 1.57
N ILE A 116 -9.15 -1.94 0.84
CA ILE A 116 -8.73 -0.90 -0.10
C ILE A 116 -8.11 0.24 0.71
N ILE A 117 -6.86 0.57 0.40
CA ILE A 117 -6.14 1.70 0.98
C ILE A 117 -5.78 2.69 -0.12
N ALA A 118 -6.03 3.98 0.12
CA ALA A 118 -5.56 5.05 -0.74
C ALA A 118 -4.30 5.65 -0.11
N VAL A 119 -3.18 5.58 -0.82
CA VAL A 119 -1.90 6.17 -0.38
C VAL A 119 -1.64 7.40 -1.24
N THR A 120 -1.58 8.57 -0.60
CA THR A 120 -1.24 9.83 -1.27
C THR A 120 0.22 10.19 -1.02
N LYS A 121 0.82 11.00 -1.90
CA LYS A 121 2.16 11.56 -1.66
C LYS A 121 2.15 12.30 -0.32
N ARG A 122 3.18 12.07 0.51
CA ARG A 122 3.41 12.89 1.70
C ARG A 122 3.55 14.34 1.26
N ARG A 123 2.72 15.24 1.79
CA ARG A 123 2.86 16.67 1.54
C ARG A 123 4.25 17.08 2.02
N GLU A 124 5.03 17.70 1.14
CA GLU A 124 6.33 18.25 1.50
C GLU A 124 6.13 19.25 2.65
N ASP A 125 7.11 19.33 3.55
CA ASP A 125 7.02 20.22 4.71
C ASP A 125 6.82 21.65 4.20
N MET A 126 5.69 22.25 4.57
CA MET A 126 5.40 23.65 4.25
C MET A 126 6.56 24.53 4.68
N THR A 127 6.98 25.42 3.79
CA THR A 127 7.98 26.45 4.10
C THR A 127 7.49 27.31 5.27
N SER A 128 8.43 27.91 6.02
CA SER A 128 8.08 28.72 7.20
C SER A 128 7.06 29.84 6.89
N LEU A 129 7.10 30.41 5.68
CA LEU A 129 6.15 31.41 5.22
C LEU A 129 4.75 30.83 4.96
N GLU A 130 4.65 29.67 4.31
CA GLU A 130 3.38 28.99 4.09
C GLU A 130 2.70 28.61 5.41
N ARG A 131 3.47 28.31 6.46
CA ARG A 131 2.92 28.08 7.81
C ARG A 131 2.31 29.36 8.41
N ILE A 132 2.94 30.51 8.20
CA ILE A 132 2.43 31.80 8.68
C ILE A 132 1.13 32.16 7.96
N PHE A 133 1.09 32.01 6.63
CA PHE A 133 -0.12 32.27 5.84
C PHE A 133 -1.22 31.20 6.04
N ALA A 134 -0.86 29.99 6.49
CA ALA A 134 -1.84 28.99 6.89
C ALA A 134 -2.52 29.33 8.23
N PHE A 135 -1.81 30.02 9.14
CA PHE A 135 -2.35 30.40 10.44
C PHE A 135 -3.16 31.69 10.39
N VAL A 136 -2.73 32.67 9.58
CA VAL A 136 -3.42 33.96 9.43
C VAL A 136 -3.98 34.07 8.02
N PRO A 137 -5.32 34.03 7.86
CA PRO A 137 -5.94 34.29 6.58
C PRO A 137 -5.50 35.64 5.99
N PRO A 138 -5.24 35.74 4.68
CA PRO A 138 -4.69 36.95 4.06
C PRO A 138 -5.58 38.19 4.27
N HIS A 139 -6.89 38.02 4.42
CA HIS A 139 -7.79 39.13 4.73
C HIS A 139 -7.54 39.77 6.11
N ILE A 140 -7.12 38.99 7.12
CA ILE A 140 -6.80 39.53 8.45
C ILE A 140 -5.51 40.35 8.38
N ILE A 141 -4.53 39.91 7.60
CA ILE A 141 -3.27 40.65 7.38
C ILE A 141 -3.58 42.02 6.74
N ILE A 142 -4.44 42.04 5.71
CA ILE A 142 -4.87 43.28 5.05
C ILE A 142 -5.57 44.22 6.03
N ILE A 143 -6.49 43.70 6.86
CA ILE A 143 -7.17 44.51 7.87
C ILE A 143 -6.17 45.11 8.86
N LEU A 144 -5.23 44.32 9.38
CA LEU A 144 -4.22 44.80 10.33
C LEU A 144 -3.37 45.93 9.74
N VAL A 145 -2.92 45.79 8.49
CA VAL A 145 -2.15 46.82 7.79
C VAL A 145 -2.98 48.09 7.61
N LEU A 146 -4.24 47.96 7.17
CA LEU A 146 -5.13 49.12 6.99
C LEU A 146 -5.43 49.83 8.32
N THR A 147 -5.70 49.09 9.39
CA THR A 147 -5.91 49.67 10.72
C THR A 147 -4.66 50.33 11.26
N GLY A 148 -3.48 49.77 11.00
CA GLY A 148 -2.20 50.38 11.38
C GLY A 148 -1.96 51.72 10.67
N GLN A 149 -2.20 51.77 9.36
CA GLN A 149 -2.12 53.01 8.58
C GLN A 149 -3.13 54.06 9.06
N LEU A 150 -4.38 53.67 9.28
CA LEU A 150 -5.42 54.56 9.83
C LEU A 150 -5.03 55.12 11.21
N THR A 151 -4.47 54.28 12.08
CA THR A 151 -4.01 54.70 13.40
C THR A 151 -2.84 55.67 13.30
N TYR A 152 -1.89 55.41 12.41
CA TYR A 152 -0.77 56.31 12.13
C TYR A 152 -1.26 57.69 11.66
N PHE A 153 -2.13 57.74 10.65
CA PHE A 153 -2.68 58.99 10.15
C PHE A 153 -3.52 59.73 11.19
N ALA A 154 -4.30 59.01 12.00
CA ALA A 154 -5.04 59.62 13.09
C ALA A 154 -4.10 60.23 14.13
N LEU A 155 -3.04 59.52 14.53
CA LEU A 155 -2.05 60.03 15.48
C LEU A 155 -1.32 61.24 14.92
N GLU A 156 -0.88 61.21 13.66
CA GLU A 156 -0.25 62.36 13.02
C GLU A 156 -1.22 63.56 13.01
N TYR A 157 -2.43 63.39 12.49
CA TYR A 157 -3.43 64.47 12.44
C TYR A 157 -3.81 65.06 13.81
N PHE A 158 -3.99 64.24 14.84
CA PHE A 158 -4.41 64.71 16.17
C PHE A 158 -3.26 65.25 17.03
N PHE A 159 -2.02 64.85 16.77
CA PHE A 159 -0.86 65.27 17.58
C PHE A 159 0.06 66.27 16.86
N GLU A 160 -0.22 66.67 15.61
CA GLU A 160 0.52 67.73 14.91
C GLU A 160 0.12 69.15 15.40
N ASP A 161 -1.01 69.31 16.09
CA ASP A 161 -1.57 70.62 16.51
C ASP A 161 -1.21 71.04 17.95
N GLU A 162 -0.43 70.24 18.69
CA GLU A 162 0.05 70.60 20.03
C GLU A 162 1.59 70.66 20.09
N THR A 163 2.20 71.62 19.40
CA THR A 163 3.39 72.27 19.96
C THR A 163 2.92 73.36 20.93
N PRO A 164 3.03 73.18 22.25
CA PRO A 164 2.75 74.26 23.18
C PRO A 164 3.85 75.31 23.06
N ASP A 165 3.50 76.49 22.56
CA ASP A 165 4.24 77.74 22.72
C ASP A 165 4.28 78.14 24.21
N PHE A 166 5.04 77.42 25.02
CA PHE A 166 5.44 77.81 26.36
C PHE A 166 6.86 77.25 26.56
N ILE A 167 7.92 78.04 26.44
CA ILE A 167 8.41 78.92 27.49
C ILE A 167 9.28 80.02 26.85
N SER A 168 8.74 81.24 26.75
CA SER A 168 9.54 82.46 26.88
C SER A 168 9.44 82.91 28.34
N ILE A 169 10.41 82.53 29.16
CA ILE A 169 10.62 83.18 30.45
C ILE A 169 11.89 84.00 30.32
N HIS A 170 11.69 85.32 30.28
CA HIS A 170 12.70 86.30 30.65
C HIS A 170 13.30 85.94 32.02
N GLN A 171 14.61 85.69 32.07
CA GLN A 171 15.57 86.46 32.88
C GLN A 171 17.00 86.00 32.58
#